data_AF-A0A6N9T1Q5-F1
#
_entry.id   AF-A0A6N9T1Q5-F1
#
_cell.length_a   1.000
_cell.length_b   1.000
_cell.length_c   1.000
_cell.angle_alpha   90.00
_cell.angle_beta   90.00
_cell.angle_gamma   90.00
#
_symmetry.space_group_name_H-M   'P 1'
#
loop_
_entity.id
_entity.type
_entity.pdbx_description
1 polymer ?
#
loop_
_entity_poly.entity_id
_entity_poly.type
_entity_poly.pdbx_seq_one_letter_code
_entity_poly.pdbx_strand_id
1 'polypeptide(L)'
;MEHETARETLQRLNEAGSAINDARHGVERMIGEGYGHVADAAAHSGTDPFVFHFAIFILAIFVGYYVVWSVTPALHTPLMSVTNAISSVIVVGALLAVGLSASGLATTFGFVALILASVNIFGGFLVTHRMLAMYKKKSK
;
A
#
# COMPACT_ATOMS: atom_id res chain seq x y z
N MET A 1 -24.79 46.56 25.19
CA MET A 1 -23.47 46.41 24.53
C MET A 1 -22.97 44.97 24.55
N GLU A 2 -23.07 44.19 25.63
CA GLU A 2 -22.62 42.78 25.64
C GLU A 2 -23.35 41.83 24.65
N HIS A 3 -24.65 42.05 24.41
CA HIS A 3 -25.43 41.22 23.48
C HIS A 3 -25.10 41.41 21.99
N GLU A 4 -24.43 42.51 21.64
CA GLU A 4 -24.06 42.83 20.25
C GLU A 4 -22.69 42.19 19.93
N THR A 5 -21.75 42.27 20.86
CA THR A 5 -20.44 41.60 20.79
C THR A 5 -20.58 40.08 20.77
N ALA A 6 -21.54 39.51 21.51
CA ALA A 6 -21.83 38.07 21.50
C ALA A 6 -22.41 37.59 20.16
N ARG A 7 -23.18 38.41 19.46
CA ARG A 7 -23.70 38.07 18.12
C ARG A 7 -22.63 38.19 17.05
N GLU A 8 -21.74 39.17 17.19
CA GLU A 8 -20.59 39.35 16.30
C GLU A 8 -19.58 38.19 16.42
N THR A 9 -19.30 37.72 17.63
CA THR A 9 -18.42 36.55 17.82
C THR A 9 -19.05 35.27 17.28
N LEU A 10 -20.36 35.07 17.47
CA LEU A 10 -21.08 33.93 16.87
C LEU A 10 -21.07 33.99 15.34
N GLN A 11 -21.21 35.18 14.76
CA GLN A 11 -21.15 35.36 13.32
C GLN A 11 -19.75 35.07 12.77
N ARG A 12 -18.69 35.59 13.41
CA ARG A 12 -17.29 35.29 13.06
C ARG A 12 -16.94 33.82 13.20
N LEU A 13 -17.50 33.13 14.20
CA LEU A 13 -17.32 31.68 14.39
C LEU A 13 -18.04 30.88 13.30
N ASN A 14 -19.22 31.31 12.88
CA ASN A 14 -19.96 30.67 11.78
C ASN A 14 -19.24 30.87 10.43
N GLU A 15 -18.70 32.06 10.18
CA GLU A 15 -17.87 32.37 9.00
C GLU A 15 -16.54 31.59 8.99
N ALA A 16 -15.90 31.46 10.16
CA ALA A 16 -14.71 30.62 10.29
C ALA A 16 -15.04 29.13 10.08
N GLY A 17 -16.18 28.65 10.57
CA GLY A 17 -16.66 27.29 10.37
C GLY A 17 -16.92 26.96 8.91
N SER A 18 -17.56 27.87 8.16
CA SER A 18 -17.78 27.70 6.72
C SER A 18 -16.46 27.72 5.94
N ALA A 19 -15.53 28.62 6.28
CA ALA A 19 -14.22 28.68 5.63
C ALA A 19 -13.38 27.40 5.84
N ILE A 20 -13.47 26.78 7.02
CA ILE A 20 -12.83 25.48 7.28
C ILE A 20 -13.46 24.37 6.44
N ASN A 21 -14.79 24.37 6.30
CA ASN A 21 -15.48 23.37 5.50
C ASN A 21 -15.14 23.50 4.01
N ASP A 22 -15.04 24.74 3.51
CA ASP A 22 -14.61 25.03 2.13
C ASP A 22 -13.16 24.62 1.87
N ALA A 23 -12.26 24.85 2.85
CA ALA A 23 -10.87 24.40 2.77
C ALA A 23 -10.77 22.86 2.75
N ARG A 24 -11.59 22.16 3.55
CA ARG A 24 -11.68 20.69 3.51
C ARG A 24 -12.14 20.19 2.16
N HIS A 25 -13.16 20.81 1.57
CA HIS A 25 -13.60 20.46 0.21
C HIS A 25 -12.56 20.81 -0.86
N GLY A 26 -11.75 21.86 -0.68
CA GLY A 26 -10.60 22.16 -1.55
C GLY A 26 -9.52 21.08 -1.49
N VAL A 27 -9.21 20.59 -0.29
CA VAL A 27 -8.27 19.47 -0.07
C VAL A 27 -8.83 18.17 -0.64
N GLU A 28 -10.11 17.87 -0.40
CA GLU A 28 -10.78 16.70 -0.98
C GLU A 28 -10.79 16.73 -2.50
N ARG A 29 -10.98 17.90 -3.13
CA ARG A 29 -10.84 18.07 -4.58
C ARG A 29 -9.41 17.85 -5.05
N MET A 30 -8.41 18.42 -4.39
CA MET A 30 -7.00 18.24 -4.77
C MET A 30 -6.54 16.77 -4.65
N ILE A 31 -6.98 16.08 -3.60
CA ILE A 31 -6.76 14.64 -3.42
C ILE A 31 -7.53 13.88 -4.51
N GLY A 32 -8.80 14.18 -4.71
CA GLY A 32 -9.66 13.55 -5.72
C GLY A 32 -9.17 13.74 -7.16
N GLU A 33 -8.61 14.90 -7.50
CA GLU A 33 -8.03 15.20 -8.81
C GLU A 33 -6.67 14.50 -8.98
N GLY A 34 -5.81 14.46 -7.95
CA GLY A 34 -4.52 13.78 -8.01
C GLY A 34 -4.64 12.26 -8.13
N TYR A 35 -5.52 11.64 -7.34
CA TYR A 35 -5.88 10.22 -7.47
C TYR A 35 -6.74 9.96 -8.71
N GLY A 36 -7.59 10.92 -9.07
CA GLY A 36 -8.43 10.92 -10.24
C GLY A 36 -7.61 10.85 -11.51
N HIS A 37 -6.61 11.71 -11.71
CA HIS A 37 -5.80 11.71 -12.94
C HIS A 37 -4.93 10.47 -13.13
N VAL A 38 -4.42 9.84 -12.06
CA VAL A 38 -3.71 8.54 -12.18
C VAL A 38 -4.69 7.38 -12.43
N ALA A 39 -5.88 7.43 -11.82
CA ALA A 39 -6.94 6.45 -12.05
C ALA A 39 -7.58 6.61 -13.43
N ASP A 40 -7.78 7.84 -13.91
CA ASP A 40 -8.29 8.19 -15.22
C ASP A 40 -7.25 7.86 -16.29
N ALA A 41 -5.98 8.21 -16.13
CA ALA A 41 -4.95 7.80 -17.09
C ALA A 41 -4.87 6.27 -17.21
N ALA A 42 -5.16 5.54 -16.13
CA ALA A 42 -5.31 4.08 -16.14
C ALA A 42 -6.65 3.59 -16.73
N ALA A 43 -7.74 4.36 -16.58
CA ALA A 43 -9.10 4.02 -17.01
C ALA A 43 -9.47 4.54 -18.42
N HIS A 44 -8.68 5.44 -19.01
CA HIS A 44 -8.97 6.12 -20.29
C HIS A 44 -8.67 5.28 -21.55
N SER A 45 -8.23 4.03 -21.41
CA SER A 45 -8.49 3.06 -22.47
C SER A 45 -9.88 2.49 -22.16
N GLY A 46 -10.87 2.62 -23.05
CA GLY A 46 -12.23 2.06 -22.91
C GLY A 46 -12.26 0.52 -22.87
N THR A 47 -11.43 -0.04 -22.00
CA THR A 47 -10.97 -1.41 -21.89
C THR A 47 -11.54 -1.91 -20.58
N ASP A 48 -12.17 -3.07 -20.63
CA ASP A 48 -12.76 -3.70 -19.45
C ASP A 48 -11.72 -3.78 -18.30
N PRO A 49 -12.08 -3.45 -17.04
CA PRO A 49 -11.17 -3.54 -15.90
C PRO A 49 -10.46 -4.89 -15.81
N PHE A 50 -11.13 -5.99 -16.16
CA PHE A 50 -10.50 -7.30 -16.22
C PHE A 50 -9.36 -7.34 -17.24
N VAL A 51 -9.59 -6.85 -18.46
CA VAL A 51 -8.58 -6.83 -19.54
C VAL A 51 -7.40 -5.96 -19.14
N PHE A 52 -7.64 -4.84 -18.45
CA PHE A 52 -6.58 -4.00 -17.90
C PHE A 52 -5.72 -4.72 -16.84
N HIS A 53 -6.34 -5.33 -15.82
CA HIS A 53 -5.61 -6.10 -14.80
C HIS A 53 -4.90 -7.32 -15.41
N PHE A 54 -5.51 -7.94 -16.42
CA PHE A 54 -4.92 -9.07 -17.15
C PHE A 54 -3.69 -8.66 -17.96
N ALA A 55 -3.70 -7.48 -18.59
CA ALA A 55 -2.54 -6.92 -19.26
C ALA A 55 -1.39 -6.66 -18.27
N ILE A 56 -1.69 -6.08 -17.10
CA ILE A 56 -0.70 -5.89 -16.02
C ILE A 56 -0.15 -7.23 -15.55
N PHE A 57 -1.00 -8.23 -15.37
CA PHE A 57 -0.59 -9.57 -14.97
C PHE A 57 0.41 -10.20 -15.96
N ILE A 58 0.10 -10.14 -17.26
CA ILE A 58 1.01 -10.64 -18.32
C ILE A 58 2.32 -9.87 -18.31
N LEU A 59 2.27 -8.53 -18.23
CA LEU A 59 3.47 -7.70 -18.20
C LEU A 59 4.35 -8.01 -16.98
N ALA A 60 3.73 -8.22 -15.82
CA ALA A 60 4.43 -8.59 -14.59
C ALA A 60 5.13 -9.96 -14.70
N ILE A 61 4.56 -10.93 -15.42
CA ILE A 61 5.22 -12.22 -15.69
C ILE A 61 6.50 -12.00 -16.49
N PHE A 62 6.44 -11.22 -17.58
CA PHE A 62 7.62 -10.92 -18.39
C PHE A 62 8.70 -10.23 -17.55
N VAL A 63 8.34 -9.20 -16.79
CA VAL A 63 9.29 -8.50 -15.91
C VAL A 63 9.90 -9.46 -14.89
N GLY A 64 9.09 -10.30 -14.23
CA GLY A 64 9.57 -11.28 -13.25
C GLY A 64 10.56 -12.29 -13.85
N TYR A 65 10.27 -12.79 -15.05
CA TYR A 65 11.16 -13.69 -15.78
C TYR A 65 12.54 -13.04 -16.05
N TYR A 66 12.56 -11.83 -16.62
CA TYR A 66 13.83 -11.14 -16.93
C TYR A 66 14.64 -10.76 -15.68
N VAL A 67 13.96 -10.39 -14.58
CA VAL A 67 14.59 -10.07 -13.30
C VAL A 67 15.30 -11.28 -12.71
N VAL A 68 14.68 -12.47 -12.75
CA VAL A 68 15.27 -13.70 -12.20
C VAL A 68 16.33 -14.29 -13.12
N TRP A 69 16.16 -14.20 -14.44
CA TRP A 69 17.12 -14.77 -15.39
C TRP A 69 18.49 -14.07 -15.36
N SER A 70 18.52 -12.79 -14.98
CA SER A 70 19.72 -11.94 -15.05
C SER A 70 20.55 -11.94 -13.77
N VAL A 71 20.51 -13.02 -12.97
CA VAL A 71 21.24 -13.12 -11.69
C VAL A 71 22.44 -14.06 -11.78
N THR A 72 23.50 -13.75 -11.04
CA THR A 72 24.72 -14.57 -11.00
C THR A 72 24.43 -15.95 -10.37
N PRO A 73 24.98 -17.07 -10.85
CA PRO A 73 24.64 -18.42 -10.34
C PRO A 73 24.86 -18.61 -8.83
N ALA A 74 25.82 -17.91 -8.24
CA ALA A 74 26.08 -17.93 -6.80
C ALA A 74 24.93 -17.33 -5.96
N LEU A 75 24.00 -16.61 -6.57
CA LEU A 75 22.91 -15.91 -5.90
C LEU A 75 21.57 -16.64 -6.00
N HIS A 76 21.46 -17.79 -6.67
CA HIS A 76 20.16 -18.52 -6.76
C HIS A 76 19.61 -18.90 -5.38
N THR A 77 20.46 -19.32 -4.44
CA THR A 77 20.03 -19.68 -3.08
C THR A 77 19.59 -18.45 -2.27
N PRO A 78 20.36 -17.32 -2.23
CA PRO A 78 19.86 -16.06 -1.69
C PRO A 78 18.59 -15.53 -2.37
N LEU A 79 18.48 -15.67 -3.69
CA LEU A 79 17.33 -15.23 -4.48
C LEU A 79 16.07 -16.00 -4.08
N MET A 80 16.18 -17.31 -3.89
CA MET A 80 15.09 -18.15 -3.42
C MET A 80 14.56 -17.63 -2.06
N SER A 81 15.45 -17.26 -1.15
CA SER A 81 15.07 -16.66 0.14
C SER A 81 14.39 -15.29 -0.01
N VAL A 82 14.88 -14.44 -0.92
CA VAL A 82 14.24 -13.15 -1.24
C VAL A 82 12.84 -13.34 -1.80
N THR A 83 12.65 -14.28 -2.74
CA THR A 83 11.32 -14.54 -3.33
C THR A 83 10.32 -15.02 -2.29
N ASN A 84 10.77 -15.77 -1.27
CA ASN A 84 9.93 -16.14 -0.13
C ASN A 84 9.49 -14.90 0.67
N ALA A 85 10.40 -13.97 0.94
CA ALA A 85 10.05 -12.71 1.61
C ALA A 85 9.06 -11.86 0.77
N ILE A 86 9.29 -11.73 -0.54
CA ILE A 86 8.43 -10.96 -1.47
C ILE A 86 7.02 -11.57 -1.55
N SER A 87 6.88 -12.89 -1.47
CA SER A 87 5.57 -13.56 -1.48
C SER A 87 4.64 -13.11 -0.34
N SER A 88 5.18 -12.46 0.69
CA SER A 88 4.43 -11.90 1.82
C SER A 88 3.58 -10.67 1.47
N VAL A 89 3.41 -10.31 0.20
CA VAL A 89 2.44 -9.30 -0.27
C VAL A 89 1.02 -9.57 0.23
N ILE A 90 0.73 -10.82 0.60
CA ILE A 90 -0.51 -11.27 1.26
C ILE A 90 -0.87 -10.44 2.51
N VAL A 91 0.12 -9.80 3.16
CA VAL A 91 -0.10 -8.89 4.30
C VAL A 91 -1.11 -7.78 3.99
N VAL A 92 -1.14 -7.28 2.74
CA VAL A 92 -2.11 -6.26 2.30
C VAL A 92 -3.53 -6.80 2.38
N GLY A 93 -3.75 -8.03 1.91
CA GLY A 93 -5.05 -8.69 2.00
C GLY A 93 -5.49 -8.94 3.44
N ALA A 94 -4.54 -9.34 4.31
CA ALA A 94 -4.81 -9.54 5.74
C ALA A 94 -5.21 -8.23 6.44
N LEU A 95 -4.52 -7.12 6.13
CA LEU A 95 -4.85 -5.79 6.66
C LEU A 95 -6.23 -5.33 6.22
N LEU A 96 -6.60 -5.53 4.95
CA LEU A 96 -7.94 -5.23 4.46
C LEU A 96 -9.01 -6.09 5.16
N ALA A 97 -8.74 -7.38 5.36
CA ALA A 97 -9.63 -8.29 6.05
C ALA A 97 -9.83 -7.91 7.53
N VAL A 98 -8.80 -7.40 8.23
CA VAL A 98 -8.94 -6.94 9.62
C VAL A 98 -9.60 -5.57 9.69
N GLY A 99 -9.21 -4.63 8.81
CA GLY A 99 -9.59 -3.22 8.89
C GLY A 99 -10.97 -2.88 8.32
N LEU A 100 -11.47 -3.67 7.36
CA LEU A 100 -12.73 -3.38 6.66
C LEU A 100 -13.85 -4.37 6.98
N SER A 101 -13.57 -5.47 7.69
CA SER A 101 -14.57 -6.50 7.94
C SER A 101 -15.57 -6.11 9.04
N ALA A 102 -16.85 -6.22 8.72
CA ALA A 102 -17.95 -6.11 9.70
C ALA A 102 -18.23 -7.43 10.44
N SER A 103 -17.69 -8.55 9.97
CA SER A 103 -17.87 -9.89 10.55
C SER A 103 -16.69 -10.27 11.43
N GLY A 104 -16.97 -10.64 12.69
CA GLY A 104 -15.94 -11.06 13.65
C GLY A 104 -15.13 -12.29 13.20
N LEU A 105 -15.70 -13.15 12.36
CA LEU A 105 -14.96 -14.28 11.77
C LEU A 105 -13.89 -13.81 10.79
N ALA A 106 -14.24 -12.91 9.87
CA ALA A 106 -13.30 -12.37 8.89
C ALA A 106 -12.17 -11.58 9.56
N THR A 107 -12.49 -10.81 10.61
CA THR A 107 -11.48 -10.13 11.44
C THR A 107 -10.55 -11.11 12.15
N THR A 108 -11.09 -12.20 12.71
CA THR A 108 -10.29 -13.22 13.41
C THR A 108 -9.34 -13.94 12.45
N PHE A 109 -9.82 -14.40 11.30
CA PHE A 109 -8.98 -15.04 10.29
C PHE A 109 -7.98 -14.05 9.68
N GLY A 110 -8.38 -12.80 9.46
CA GLY A 110 -7.48 -11.73 9.01
C GLY A 110 -6.36 -11.47 10.01
N PHE A 111 -6.66 -11.49 11.32
CA PHE A 111 -5.67 -11.30 12.38
C PHE A 111 -4.65 -12.46 12.42
N VAL A 112 -5.13 -13.70 12.30
CA VAL A 112 -4.24 -14.88 12.19
C VAL A 112 -3.38 -14.78 10.92
N ALA A 113 -3.98 -14.44 9.79
CA ALA A 113 -3.26 -14.25 8.53
C ALA A 113 -2.20 -13.14 8.64
N LEU A 114 -2.48 -12.06 9.37
CA LEU A 114 -1.54 -10.96 9.60
C LEU A 114 -0.32 -11.42 10.41
N ILE A 115 -0.53 -12.24 11.44
CA ILE A 115 0.56 -12.83 12.23
C ILE A 115 1.42 -13.74 11.35
N LEU A 116 0.80 -14.64 10.58
CA LEU A 116 1.52 -15.56 9.70
C LEU A 116 2.29 -14.82 8.59
N ALA A 117 1.68 -13.79 8.00
CA ALA A 117 2.34 -12.94 7.01
C ALA A 117 3.55 -12.23 7.63
N SER A 118 3.41 -11.71 8.86
CA SER A 118 4.52 -11.05 9.56
C SER A 118 5.70 -11.99 9.79
N VAL A 119 5.45 -13.24 10.21
CA VAL A 119 6.50 -14.26 10.38
C VAL A 119 7.24 -14.52 9.06
N ASN A 120 6.51 -14.60 7.93
CA ASN A 120 7.12 -14.82 6.62
C ASN A 120 7.98 -13.62 6.18
N ILE A 121 7.52 -12.38 6.41
CA ILE A 121 8.28 -11.14 6.15
C ILE A 121 9.60 -11.17 6.94
N PHE A 122 9.50 -11.24 8.27
CA PHE A 122 10.69 -11.12 9.12
C PHE A 122 11.63 -12.32 8.97
N GLY A 123 11.08 -13.53 8.89
CA GLY A 123 11.86 -14.75 8.67
C GLY A 123 12.59 -14.76 7.34
N GLY A 124 11.88 -14.42 6.25
CA GLY A 124 12.45 -14.36 4.91
C GLY A 124 13.57 -13.33 4.78
N PHE A 125 13.39 -12.12 5.33
CA PHE A 125 14.43 -11.09 5.28
C PHE A 125 15.63 -11.38 6.19
N LEU A 126 15.42 -11.96 7.38
CA LEU A 126 16.51 -12.31 8.30
C LEU A 126 17.41 -13.39 7.70
N VAL A 127 16.81 -14.45 7.14
CA VAL A 127 17.56 -15.55 6.50
C VAL A 127 18.32 -15.03 5.29
N THR A 128 17.67 -14.21 4.44
CA THR A 128 18.31 -13.56 3.30
C THR A 128 19.51 -12.72 3.73
N HIS A 129 19.36 -11.90 4.78
CA HIS A 129 20.44 -11.07 5.29
C HIS A 129 21.62 -11.91 5.76
N ARG A 130 21.36 -13.02 6.47
CA ARG A 130 22.41 -13.96 6.88
C ARG A 130 23.08 -14.62 5.68
N MET A 131 22.33 -14.97 4.63
CA MET A 131 22.87 -15.55 3.41
C MET A 131 23.76 -14.57 2.65
N LEU A 132 23.34 -13.31 2.50
CA LEU A 132 24.10 -12.27 1.82
C LEU A 132 25.31 -11.79 2.64
N ALA A 133 25.23 -11.82 3.97
CA ALA A 133 26.34 -11.48 4.85
C ALA A 133 27.54 -12.44 4.68
N MET A 134 27.31 -13.68 4.24
CA MET A 134 28.39 -14.65 3.95
C MET A 134 29.21 -14.29 2.69
N TYR A 135 28.70 -13.40 1.84
CA TYR A 135 29.42 -12.89 0.66
C TYR A 135 30.17 -11.58 0.94
N LYS A 136 30.00 -10.97 2.12
CA LYS A 136 30.81 -9.81 2.52
C LYS A 136 32.20 -10.27 2.93
N LYS A 137 33.22 -9.77 2.23
CA LYS A 137 34.62 -9.98 2.59
C LYS A 137 34.86 -9.43 4.01
N LYS A 138 35.41 -10.25 4.90
CA LYS A 138 35.72 -9.87 6.29
C LYS A 138 36.55 -8.58 6.25
N SER A 139 36.03 -7.49 6.82
CA SER A 139 36.83 -6.27 7.02
C SER A 139 38.07 -6.68 7.81
N LYS A 140 39.24 -6.33 7.28
CA LYS A 140 40.52 -6.56 7.95
C LYS A 140 40.62 -5.66 9.18
#